data_AF-A0A3D2KGG9-F1
#
_entry.id   AF-A0A3D2KGG9-F1
#
_cell.length_a   1.000
_cell.length_b   1.000
_cell.length_c   1.000
_cell.angle_alpha   90.00
_cell.angle_beta   90.00
_cell.angle_gamma   90.00
#
_symmetry.space_group_name_H-M   'P 1'
#
loop_
_entity.id
_entity.type
_entity.pdbx_description
1 polymer ?
#
loop_
_entity_poly.entity_id
_entity_poly.type
_entity_poly.pdbx_seq_one_letter_code
_entity_poly.pdbx_strand_id
1 'polypeptide(L)'
;MKHFIVNIGCEYGSGGPDIGKLVAESLGIPFYDRALVDKVVDQLGVDRELVEKADSGDKVKYEFDTSFGPRYANLTNRVIYTQFEVIQKFAKKSSCVIIGRCSNYILKDRDDCINIFIYAPEEYRIQHIMEQRGVSRKEAQELVKYNDGMLKSRYEYMTGSDMSDCHTRHMMIDSSVLGIEKTAEYILQLIDLRFED
;
A
#
# COMPACT_ATOMS: atom_id res chain seq x y z
N MET A 1 -12.72 -21.55 0.48
CA MET A 1 -12.25 -20.45 1.32
C MET A 1 -13.35 -19.41 1.44
N LYS A 2 -13.59 -18.92 2.66
CA LYS A 2 -14.41 -17.73 2.90
C LYS A 2 -13.87 -16.51 2.14
N HIS A 3 -14.65 -15.45 2.05
CA HIS A 3 -14.15 -14.17 1.58
C HIS A 3 -13.01 -13.71 2.50
N PHE A 4 -11.88 -13.26 1.95
CA PHE A 4 -10.79 -12.69 2.75
C PHE A 4 -9.97 -11.67 1.95
N ILE A 5 -9.32 -10.74 2.65
CA ILE A 5 -8.48 -9.70 2.06
C ILE A 5 -7.09 -9.77 2.67
N VAL A 6 -6.06 -9.76 1.82
CA VAL A 6 -4.66 -9.71 2.24
C VAL A 6 -4.12 -8.30 1.99
N ASN A 7 -3.95 -7.53 3.06
CA ASN A 7 -3.34 -6.21 3.00
C ASN A 7 -1.84 -6.33 3.21
N ILE A 8 -1.05 -5.80 2.27
CA ILE A 8 0.40 -5.80 2.34
C ILE A 8 0.90 -4.35 2.42
N GLY A 9 1.55 -4.02 3.53
CA GLY A 9 2.45 -2.86 3.62
C GLY A 9 3.89 -3.32 3.43
N CYS A 10 4.76 -2.43 2.96
CA CYS A 10 6.16 -2.77 2.83
C CYS A 10 7.06 -1.52 2.89
N GLU A 11 8.32 -1.73 3.24
CA GLU A 11 9.39 -0.78 2.94
C GLU A 11 9.75 -0.81 1.46
N TYR A 12 10.34 0.27 0.97
CA TYR A 12 10.78 0.30 -0.42
C TYR A 12 12.03 -0.57 -0.61
N GLY A 13 12.00 -1.43 -1.63
CA GLY A 13 13.09 -2.38 -1.93
C GLY A 13 13.05 -3.69 -1.15
N SER A 14 12.05 -3.93 -0.30
CA SER A 14 11.93 -5.21 0.45
C SER A 14 11.36 -6.39 -0.36
N GLY A 15 11.06 -6.20 -1.65
CA GLY A 15 10.39 -7.22 -2.47
C GLY A 15 8.88 -7.35 -2.22
N GLY A 16 8.27 -6.44 -1.45
CA GLY A 16 6.84 -6.48 -1.12
C GLY A 16 5.90 -6.66 -2.33
N PRO A 17 6.04 -5.89 -3.43
CA PRO A 17 5.22 -6.08 -4.62
C PRO A 17 5.34 -7.46 -5.26
N ASP A 18 6.55 -7.99 -5.36
CA ASP A 18 6.80 -9.31 -5.97
C ASP A 18 6.23 -10.42 -5.10
N ILE A 19 6.46 -10.36 -3.79
CA ILE A 19 5.89 -11.30 -2.81
C ILE A 19 4.35 -11.26 -2.87
N GLY A 20 3.75 -10.07 -2.85
CA GLY A 20 2.29 -9.91 -2.87
C GLY A 20 1.66 -10.43 -4.17
N LYS A 21 2.36 -10.25 -5.29
CA LYS A 21 1.94 -10.79 -6.58
C LYS A 21 1.98 -12.32 -6.59
N LEU A 22 3.07 -12.93 -6.09
CA LEU A 22 3.16 -14.38 -5.96
C LEU A 22 2.06 -14.95 -5.07
N VAL A 23 1.79 -14.33 -3.92
CA VAL A 23 0.68 -14.74 -3.03
C VAL A 23 -0.66 -14.70 -3.77
N ALA A 24 -0.94 -13.62 -4.52
CA ALA A 24 -2.18 -13.49 -5.27
C ALA A 24 -2.31 -14.56 -6.38
N GLU A 25 -1.21 -14.81 -7.12
CA GLU A 25 -1.13 -15.83 -8.16
C GLU A 25 -1.35 -17.24 -7.61
N SER A 26 -0.71 -17.58 -6.48
CA SER A 26 -0.87 -18.89 -5.82
C SER A 26 -2.29 -19.13 -5.32
N LEU A 27 -2.98 -18.09 -4.84
CA LEU A 27 -4.37 -18.17 -4.37
C LEU A 27 -5.40 -18.06 -5.50
N GLY A 28 -4.98 -17.69 -6.72
CA GLY A 28 -5.88 -17.44 -7.85
C GLY A 28 -6.81 -16.23 -7.63
N ILE A 29 -6.36 -15.22 -6.88
CA ILE A 29 -7.14 -14.02 -6.55
C ILE A 29 -6.51 -12.75 -7.16
N PRO A 30 -7.28 -11.67 -7.38
CA PRO A 30 -6.73 -10.42 -7.90
C PRO A 30 -5.67 -9.78 -7.00
N PHE A 31 -4.65 -9.20 -7.64
CA PHE A 31 -3.65 -8.33 -7.02
C PHE A 31 -3.92 -6.87 -7.38
N TYR A 32 -4.00 -6.01 -6.39
CA TYR A 32 -4.26 -4.58 -6.54
C TYR A 32 -3.11 -3.77 -5.94
N ASP A 33 -2.34 -3.11 -6.81
CA ASP A 33 -1.25 -2.23 -6.42
C ASP A 33 -1.63 -0.75 -6.47
N ARG A 34 -0.67 0.09 -6.09
CA ARG A 34 -0.82 1.54 -6.09
C ARG A 34 -1.18 2.06 -7.47
N ALA A 35 -0.46 1.60 -8.49
CA ALA A 35 -0.62 2.08 -9.86
C ALA A 35 -2.01 1.76 -10.41
N LEU A 36 -2.57 0.59 -10.10
CA LEU A 36 -3.92 0.22 -10.49
C LEU A 36 -4.96 1.07 -9.75
N VAL A 37 -4.82 1.25 -8.43
CA VAL A 37 -5.74 2.11 -7.67
C VAL A 37 -5.74 3.53 -8.24
N ASP A 38 -4.56 4.09 -8.52
CA ASP A 38 -4.43 5.44 -9.05
C ASP A 38 -5.00 5.55 -10.47
N LYS A 39 -4.81 4.52 -11.30
CA LYS A 39 -5.41 4.45 -12.65
C LYS A 39 -6.94 4.46 -12.58
N VAL A 40 -7.54 3.74 -11.62
CA VAL A 40 -9.00 3.78 -11.43
C VAL A 40 -9.44 5.16 -10.95
N VAL A 41 -8.68 5.80 -10.06
CA VAL A 41 -8.97 7.15 -9.57
C VAL A 41 -8.89 8.19 -10.69
N ASP A 42 -7.89 8.09 -11.57
CA ASP A 42 -7.75 8.92 -12.78
C ASP A 42 -8.97 8.77 -13.72
N GLN A 43 -9.43 7.54 -13.95
CA GLN A 43 -10.64 7.27 -14.72
C GLN A 43 -11.93 7.84 -14.09
N LEU A 44 -11.92 8.13 -12.78
CA LEU A 44 -13.01 8.79 -12.07
C LEU A 44 -12.91 10.33 -12.14
N GLY A 45 -11.99 10.88 -12.94
CA GLY A 45 -11.84 12.30 -13.20
C GLY A 45 -11.00 13.05 -12.15
N VAL A 46 -10.09 12.35 -11.46
CA VAL A 46 -9.16 12.94 -10.50
C VAL A 46 -7.78 13.07 -11.14
N ASP A 47 -7.28 14.31 -11.24
CA ASP A 47 -5.98 14.61 -11.85
C ASP A 47 -4.82 13.91 -11.14
N ARG A 48 -3.90 13.31 -11.91
CA ARG A 48 -2.69 12.67 -11.43
C ARG A 48 -1.79 13.60 -10.61
N GLU A 49 -1.72 14.89 -10.95
CA GLU A 49 -0.95 15.87 -10.17
C GLU A 49 -1.53 16.02 -8.75
N LEU A 50 -2.85 15.91 -8.59
CA LEU A 50 -3.51 15.90 -7.28
C LEU A 50 -3.23 14.61 -6.52
N VAL A 51 -3.08 13.48 -7.21
CA VAL A 51 -2.68 12.20 -6.60
C VAL A 51 -1.27 12.29 -6.02
N GLU A 52 -0.32 12.84 -6.77
CA GLU A 52 1.07 13.01 -6.29
C GLU A 52 1.14 13.95 -5.08
N LYS A 53 0.40 15.06 -5.09
CA LYS A 53 0.30 15.96 -3.93
C LYS A 53 -0.34 15.29 -2.72
N ALA A 54 -1.37 14.46 -2.92
CA ALA A 54 -1.97 13.68 -1.83
C ALA A 54 -1.00 12.62 -1.28
N ASP A 55 -0.14 12.05 -2.12
CA ASP A 55 0.89 11.08 -1.72
C ASP A 55 2.01 11.71 -0.90
N SER A 56 2.39 12.94 -1.21
CA SER A 56 3.38 13.71 -0.45
C SER A 56 2.84 14.34 0.85
N GLY A 57 1.52 14.30 1.07
CA GLY A 57 0.87 14.95 2.20
C GLY A 57 0.64 16.46 2.01
N ASP A 58 0.79 16.97 0.79
CA ASP A 58 0.57 18.36 0.46
C ASP A 58 -0.93 18.71 0.45
N LYS A 59 -1.24 19.97 0.76
CA LYS A 59 -2.63 20.48 0.80
C LYS A 59 -2.88 21.40 -0.38
N VAL A 60 -3.76 21.00 -1.28
CA VAL A 60 -4.19 21.83 -2.41
C VAL A 60 -5.52 22.48 -2.04
N LYS A 61 -5.47 23.75 -1.65
CA LYS A 61 -6.67 24.55 -1.38
C LYS A 61 -7.36 24.89 -2.70
N TYR A 62 -8.66 24.65 -2.77
CA TYR A 62 -9.52 25.08 -3.85
C TYR A 62 -10.62 25.97 -3.29
N GLU A 63 -10.70 27.18 -3.82
CA GLU A 63 -11.72 28.17 -3.46
C GLU A 63 -12.86 28.12 -4.48
N PHE A 64 -14.10 28.18 -3.98
CA PHE A 64 -15.28 28.27 -4.83
C PHE A 64 -16.35 29.14 -4.18
N ASP A 65 -17.07 29.89 -5.01
CA ASP A 65 -18.12 30.79 -4.54
C ASP A 65 -19.42 30.05 -4.24
N THR A 66 -20.07 30.46 -3.15
CA THR A 66 -21.43 30.03 -2.80
C THR A 66 -22.30 31.25 -2.52
N SER A 67 -23.61 31.05 -2.45
CA SER A 67 -24.56 32.09 -2.04
C SER A 67 -24.30 32.65 -0.63
N PHE A 68 -23.44 31.99 0.16
CA PHE A 68 -23.01 32.39 1.51
C PHE A 68 -21.55 32.90 1.56
N GLY A 69 -20.93 33.17 0.41
CA GLY A 69 -19.53 33.59 0.30
C GLY A 69 -18.57 32.48 -0.15
N PRO A 70 -17.26 32.77 -0.27
CA PRO A 70 -16.26 31.83 -0.72
C PRO A 70 -16.07 30.70 0.29
N ARG A 71 -16.03 29.46 -0.20
CA ARG A 71 -15.71 28.26 0.58
C ARG A 71 -14.42 27.64 0.07
N TYR A 72 -13.74 26.95 0.98
CA TYR A 72 -12.47 26.29 0.72
C TYR A 72 -12.61 24.77 0.85
N ALA A 73 -12.12 24.04 -0.14
CA ALA A 73 -11.94 22.59 -0.10
C ALA A 73 -10.46 22.22 -0.15
N ASN A 74 -10.09 21.07 0.40
CA ASN A 74 -8.78 20.47 0.16
C ASN A 74 -8.92 19.38 -0.92
N LEU A 75 -8.40 19.63 -2.12
CA LEU A 75 -8.52 18.68 -3.24
C LEU A 75 -7.78 17.37 -2.96
N THR A 76 -6.72 17.38 -2.15
CA THR A 76 -6.01 16.13 -1.80
C THR A 76 -6.84 15.21 -0.92
N ASN A 77 -7.73 15.75 -0.08
CA ASN A 77 -8.70 14.94 0.67
C ASN A 77 -9.72 14.26 -0.24
N ARG A 78 -10.12 14.90 -1.35
CA ARG A 78 -11.01 14.27 -2.34
C ARG A 78 -10.33 13.07 -2.99
N VAL A 79 -9.06 13.18 -3.35
CA VAL A 79 -8.30 12.05 -3.91
C VAL A 79 -8.25 10.88 -2.93
N ILE A 80 -7.89 11.17 -1.69
CA ILE A 80 -7.83 10.19 -0.60
C ILE A 80 -9.16 9.47 -0.42
N TYR A 81 -10.26 10.24 -0.38
CA TYR A 81 -11.60 9.68 -0.24
C TYR A 81 -11.95 8.77 -1.43
N THR A 82 -11.64 9.17 -2.66
CA THR A 82 -11.84 8.32 -3.85
C THR A 82 -11.00 7.03 -3.78
N GLN A 83 -9.74 7.11 -3.35
CA GLN A 83 -8.88 5.93 -3.15
C GLN A 83 -9.48 4.99 -2.09
N PHE A 84 -10.05 5.53 -1.02
CA PHE A 84 -10.73 4.75 0.03
C PHE A 84 -11.94 4.01 -0.52
N GLU A 85 -12.77 4.68 -1.32
CA GLU A 85 -13.93 4.04 -1.95
C GLU A 85 -13.51 2.94 -2.94
N VAL A 86 -12.45 3.15 -3.72
CA VAL A 86 -11.93 2.15 -4.66
C VAL A 86 -11.47 0.89 -3.90
N ILE A 87 -10.70 1.06 -2.82
CA ILE A 87 -10.21 -0.05 -1.99
C ILE A 87 -11.37 -0.80 -1.34
N GLN A 88 -12.36 -0.10 -0.79
CA GLN A 88 -13.56 -0.74 -0.24
C GLN A 88 -14.37 -1.50 -1.31
N LYS A 89 -14.47 -0.97 -2.53
CA LYS A 89 -15.16 -1.64 -3.65
C LYS A 89 -14.43 -2.92 -4.07
N PHE A 90 -13.10 -2.88 -4.16
CA PHE A 90 -12.28 -4.06 -4.42
C PHE A 90 -12.48 -5.12 -3.34
N ALA A 91 -12.35 -4.73 -2.08
CA ALA A 91 -12.54 -5.63 -0.94
C ALA A 91 -13.98 -6.12 -0.76
N LYS A 92 -14.98 -5.48 -1.36
CA LYS A 92 -16.37 -5.99 -1.35
C LYS A 92 -16.63 -6.98 -2.48
N LYS A 93 -15.94 -6.83 -3.61
CA LYS A 93 -16.20 -7.57 -4.84
C LYS A 93 -15.75 -9.03 -4.75
N SER A 94 -14.56 -9.27 -4.22
CA SER A 94 -13.96 -10.60 -4.14
C SER A 94 -12.80 -10.61 -3.15
N SER A 95 -12.37 -11.80 -2.73
CA SER A 95 -11.07 -11.97 -2.10
C SER A 95 -9.98 -11.37 -2.99
N CYS A 96 -8.99 -10.69 -2.41
CA CYS A 96 -7.90 -10.06 -3.15
C CYS A 96 -6.69 -9.77 -2.26
N VAL A 97 -5.56 -9.54 -2.90
CA VAL A 97 -4.35 -8.97 -2.29
C VAL A 97 -4.26 -7.50 -2.65
N ILE A 98 -4.10 -6.63 -1.65
CA ILE A 98 -3.97 -5.18 -1.83
C ILE A 98 -2.64 -4.73 -1.24
N ILE A 99 -1.79 -4.08 -2.04
CA ILE A 99 -0.51 -3.54 -1.57
C ILE A 99 -0.52 -2.00 -1.46
N GLY A 100 -0.18 -1.51 -0.28
CA GLY A 100 -0.03 -0.09 0.01
C GLY A 100 -1.35 0.66 0.15
N ARG A 101 -1.32 1.97 -0.19
CA ARG A 101 -2.47 2.91 -0.06
C ARG A 101 -3.13 2.94 1.33
N CYS A 102 -2.42 2.52 2.39
CA CYS A 102 -2.95 2.38 3.75
C CYS A 102 -4.17 1.44 3.82
N SER A 103 -4.22 0.40 2.98
CA SER A 103 -5.35 -0.53 2.91
C SER A 103 -5.68 -1.18 4.27
N ASN A 104 -4.67 -1.50 5.07
CA ASN A 104 -4.83 -2.00 6.44
C ASN A 104 -5.64 -1.06 7.35
N TYR A 105 -5.50 0.26 7.15
CA TYR A 105 -6.22 1.26 7.92
C TYR A 105 -7.62 1.50 7.34
N ILE A 106 -7.74 1.53 6.01
CA ILE A 106 -9.02 1.70 5.32
C ILE A 106 -9.99 0.55 5.65
N LEU A 107 -9.45 -0.66 5.77
CA LEU A 107 -10.22 -1.87 6.00
C LEU A 107 -10.17 -2.34 7.47
N LYS A 108 -9.76 -1.48 8.40
CA LYS A 108 -9.52 -1.84 9.81
C LYS A 108 -10.74 -2.38 10.56
N ASP A 109 -11.95 -2.01 10.13
CA ASP A 109 -13.20 -2.41 10.77
C ASP A 109 -13.77 -3.72 10.19
N ARG A 110 -13.01 -4.40 9.31
CA ARG A 110 -13.36 -5.70 8.74
C ARG A 110 -12.68 -6.84 9.49
N ASP A 111 -13.40 -7.94 9.66
CA ASP A 111 -12.94 -9.16 10.32
C ASP A 111 -12.34 -10.21 9.36
N ASP A 112 -12.55 -10.02 8.06
CA ASP A 112 -12.06 -10.85 6.96
C ASP A 112 -10.71 -10.38 6.38
N CYS A 113 -10.00 -9.51 7.10
CA CYS A 113 -8.71 -8.97 6.66
C CYS A 113 -7.52 -9.60 7.39
N ILE A 114 -6.43 -9.80 6.66
CA ILE A 114 -5.10 -10.07 7.22
C ILE A 114 -4.12 -8.97 6.82
N ASN A 115 -3.41 -8.41 7.80
CA ASN A 115 -2.54 -7.25 7.62
C ASN A 115 -1.08 -7.68 7.78
N ILE A 116 -0.30 -7.63 6.70
CA ILE A 116 1.08 -8.09 6.63
C ILE A 116 1.99 -6.91 6.33
N PHE A 117 3.15 -6.84 6.99
CA PHE A 117 4.19 -5.85 6.70
C PHE A 117 5.50 -6.53 6.30
N ILE A 118 6.03 -6.19 5.12
CA ILE A 118 7.27 -6.76 4.59
C ILE A 118 8.39 -5.72 4.65
N TYR A 119 9.41 -6.00 5.44
CA TYR A 119 10.59 -5.14 5.60
C TYR A 119 11.87 -5.92 5.26
N ALA A 120 13.01 -5.24 5.19
CA ALA A 120 14.31 -5.89 5.07
C ALA A 120 15.45 -4.94 5.49
N PRO A 121 16.64 -5.46 5.85
CA PRO A 121 17.82 -4.64 6.13
C PRO A 121 18.13 -3.70 4.97
N GLU A 122 18.57 -2.47 5.26
CA GLU A 122 18.81 -1.43 4.26
C GLU A 122 19.70 -1.91 3.10
N GLU A 123 20.79 -2.63 3.39
CA GLU A 123 21.70 -3.11 2.33
C GLU A 123 21.03 -4.14 1.41
N TYR A 124 20.18 -5.02 1.95
CA TYR A 124 19.40 -5.95 1.14
C TYR A 124 18.46 -5.20 0.18
N ARG A 125 17.80 -4.15 0.68
CA ARG A 125 16.89 -3.31 -0.11
C ARG A 125 17.63 -2.52 -1.19
N ILE A 126 18.80 -1.98 -0.87
CA ILE A 126 19.68 -1.29 -1.84
C ILE A 126 20.09 -2.26 -2.95
N GLN A 127 20.60 -3.44 -2.60
CA GLN A 127 21.03 -4.44 -3.57
C GLN A 127 19.86 -4.89 -4.47
N HIS A 128 18.70 -5.17 -3.88
CA HIS A 128 17.50 -5.52 -4.62
C HIS A 128 17.13 -4.43 -5.65
N ILE A 129 17.17 -3.15 -5.26
CA ILE A 129 16.86 -2.04 -6.18
C ILE A 129 17.92 -1.88 -7.28
N MET A 130 19.20 -2.10 -6.96
CA MET A 130 20.27 -2.10 -7.96
C MET A 130 20.03 -3.18 -9.02
N GLU A 131 19.72 -4.40 -8.60
CA GLU A 131 19.46 -5.54 -9.50
C GLU A 131 18.18 -5.33 -10.32
N GLN A 132 17.10 -4.88 -9.67
CA GLN A 132 15.80 -4.68 -10.32
C GLN A 132 15.81 -3.55 -11.36
N ARG A 133 16.56 -2.46 -11.09
CA ARG A 133 16.53 -1.24 -11.93
C ARG A 133 17.79 -1.00 -12.75
N GLY A 134 18.86 -1.77 -12.54
CA GLY A 134 20.15 -1.58 -13.21
C GLY A 134 20.85 -0.27 -12.85
N VAL A 135 20.65 0.21 -11.62
CA VAL A 135 21.15 1.51 -11.13
C VAL A 135 22.38 1.36 -10.22
N SER A 136 23.12 2.45 -10.01
CA SER A 136 24.26 2.44 -9.10
C SER A 136 23.85 2.29 -7.64
N ARG A 137 24.76 1.82 -6.77
CA ARG A 137 24.50 1.74 -5.31
C ARG A 137 24.07 3.07 -4.71
N LYS A 138 24.71 4.16 -5.12
CA LYS A 138 24.39 5.51 -4.65
C LYS A 138 22.96 5.91 -5.02
N GLU A 139 22.59 5.70 -6.28
CA GLU A 139 21.25 5.99 -6.79
C GLU A 139 20.19 5.10 -6.13
N ALA A 140 20.46 3.80 -5.95
CA ALA A 140 19.57 2.89 -5.23
C ALA A 140 19.34 3.35 -3.77
N GLN A 141 20.40 3.77 -3.07
CA GLN A 141 20.28 4.29 -1.71
C GLN A 141 19.44 5.57 -1.64
N GLU A 142 19.63 6.49 -2.59
CA GLU A 142 18.81 7.71 -2.68
C GLU A 142 17.34 7.38 -2.95
N LEU A 143 17.06 6.43 -3.85
CA LEU A 143 15.71 5.95 -4.13
C LEU A 143 15.07 5.31 -2.88
N VAL A 144 15.78 4.43 -2.17
CA VAL A 144 15.29 3.78 -0.95
C VAL A 144 14.88 4.82 0.08
N LYS A 145 15.80 5.74 0.40
CA LYS A 145 15.57 6.78 1.40
C LYS A 145 14.41 7.70 1.02
N TYR A 146 14.34 8.13 -0.24
CA TYR A 146 13.29 9.01 -0.73
C TYR A 146 11.91 8.34 -0.64
N ASN A 147 11.79 7.11 -1.14
CA ASN A 147 10.51 6.41 -1.15
C ASN A 147 10.05 6.03 0.26
N ASP A 148 10.93 5.57 1.15
CA ASP A 148 10.57 5.31 2.55
C ASP A 148 10.05 6.57 3.25
N GLY A 149 10.67 7.73 2.98
CA GLY A 149 10.20 9.03 3.48
C GLY A 149 8.78 9.35 3.01
N MET A 150 8.47 9.13 1.73
CA MET A 150 7.11 9.32 1.20
C MET A 150 6.11 8.33 1.80
N LEU A 151 6.51 7.06 1.95
CA LEU A 151 5.68 6.02 2.55
C LEU A 151 5.28 6.38 3.98
N LYS A 152 6.26 6.79 4.79
CA LYS A 152 6.06 7.20 6.18
C LYS A 152 5.19 8.44 6.28
N SER A 153 5.52 9.49 5.52
CA SER A 153 4.78 10.77 5.54
C SER A 153 3.31 10.57 5.17
N ARG A 154 3.05 9.76 4.14
CA ARG A 154 1.68 9.42 3.76
C ARG A 154 0.97 8.66 4.86
N TYR A 155 1.60 7.61 5.41
CA TYR A 155 0.94 6.78 6.43
C TYR A 155 0.60 7.60 7.67
N GLU A 156 1.55 8.41 8.17
CA GLU A 156 1.33 9.34 9.29
C GLU A 156 0.21 10.34 9.00
N TYR A 157 0.18 10.95 7.81
CA TYR A 157 -0.89 11.87 7.41
C TYR A 157 -2.26 11.18 7.42
N MET A 158 -2.31 9.92 6.99
CA MET A 158 -3.54 9.16 6.80
C MET A 158 -4.08 8.53 8.08
N THR A 159 -3.21 8.01 8.94
CA THR A 159 -3.58 7.20 10.10
C THR A 159 -3.29 7.88 11.42
N GLY A 160 -2.42 8.90 11.43
CA GLY A 160 -1.89 9.50 12.65
C GLY A 160 -0.95 8.58 13.43
N SER A 161 -0.49 7.46 12.83
CA SER A 161 0.35 6.46 13.48
C SER A 161 1.59 6.10 12.68
N ASP A 162 2.53 5.37 13.29
CA ASP A 162 3.74 4.90 12.61
C ASP A 162 3.43 3.66 11.76
N MET A 163 3.97 3.61 10.54
CA MET A 163 3.81 2.47 9.62
C MET A 163 4.46 1.18 10.15
N SER A 164 5.43 1.31 11.07
CA SER A 164 6.12 0.22 11.75
C SER A 164 5.43 -0.28 13.02
N ASP A 165 4.27 0.29 13.40
CA ASP A 165 3.52 -0.15 14.58
C ASP A 165 2.99 -1.58 14.40
N CYS A 166 3.58 -2.51 15.16
CA CYS A 166 3.26 -3.92 15.13
C CYS A 166 1.81 -4.22 15.56
N HIS A 167 1.18 -3.36 16.37
CA HIS A 167 -0.21 -3.55 16.79
C HIS A 167 -1.21 -3.32 15.66
N THR A 168 -0.77 -2.73 14.54
CA THR A 168 -1.59 -2.54 13.33
C THR A 168 -1.37 -3.62 12.27
N ARG A 169 -0.64 -4.69 12.63
CA ARG A 169 -0.27 -5.81 11.74
C ARG A 169 -0.57 -7.14 12.43
N HIS A 170 -0.90 -8.15 11.64
CA HIS A 170 -0.98 -9.54 12.10
C HIS A 170 0.34 -10.29 11.85
N MET A 171 1.16 -9.84 10.89
CA MET A 171 2.49 -10.35 10.62
C MET A 171 3.42 -9.22 10.18
N MET A 172 4.65 -9.21 10.70
CA MET A 172 5.76 -8.42 10.17
C MET A 172 6.90 -9.37 9.83
N ILE A 173 7.42 -9.32 8.61
CA ILE A 173 8.41 -10.28 8.13
C ILE A 173 9.58 -9.58 7.42
N ASP A 174 10.79 -9.98 7.82
CA ASP A 174 12.03 -9.64 7.15
C ASP A 174 12.21 -10.56 5.94
N SER A 175 12.03 -10.03 4.73
CA SER A 175 12.14 -10.82 3.50
C SER A 175 13.57 -11.26 3.18
N SER A 176 14.60 -10.64 3.78
CA SER A 176 16.00 -11.05 3.57
C SER A 176 16.31 -12.43 4.16
N VAL A 177 15.51 -12.89 5.12
CA VAL A 177 15.70 -14.19 5.79
C VAL A 177 15.33 -15.35 4.85
N LEU A 178 14.26 -15.18 4.06
CA LEU A 178 13.69 -16.24 3.24
C LEU A 178 13.82 -16.00 1.72
N GLY A 179 14.05 -14.75 1.30
CA GLY A 179 13.90 -14.35 -0.10
C GLY A 179 12.44 -14.22 -0.50
N ILE A 180 12.19 -13.86 -1.77
CA ILE A 180 10.85 -13.53 -2.27
C ILE A 180 9.92 -14.76 -2.22
N GLU A 181 10.36 -15.88 -2.78
CA GLU A 181 9.53 -17.07 -3.00
C GLU A 181 9.12 -17.71 -1.67
N LYS A 182 10.09 -17.97 -0.78
CA LYS A 182 9.80 -18.60 0.52
C LYS A 182 9.06 -17.67 1.47
N THR A 183 9.22 -16.35 1.33
CA THR A 183 8.38 -15.40 2.08
C THR A 183 6.92 -15.50 1.62
N ALA A 184 6.68 -15.61 0.30
CA ALA A 184 5.33 -15.82 -0.22
C ALA A 184 4.75 -17.16 0.27
N GLU A 185 5.51 -18.24 0.23
CA GLU A 185 5.09 -19.56 0.77
C GLU A 185 4.72 -19.49 2.25
N TYR A 186 5.49 -18.76 3.06
CA TYR A 186 5.21 -18.60 4.48
C TYR A 186 3.95 -17.75 4.74
N ILE A 187 3.73 -16.71 3.94
CA ILE A 187 2.50 -15.92 3.98
C ILE A 187 1.28 -16.78 3.62
N LEU A 188 1.41 -17.64 2.60
CA LEU A 188 0.33 -18.56 2.21
C LEU A 188 -0.04 -19.50 3.36
N GLN A 189 0.93 -20.06 4.08
CA GLN A 189 0.66 -20.88 5.28
C GLN A 189 -0.11 -20.12 6.36
N LEU A 190 0.23 -18.85 6.61
CA LEU A 190 -0.51 -18.02 7.55
C LEU A 190 -1.97 -17.80 7.09
N ILE A 191 -2.16 -17.52 5.79
CA ILE A 191 -3.49 -17.31 5.19
C ILE A 191 -4.32 -18.59 5.34
N ASP A 192 -3.75 -19.73 4.98
CA ASP A 192 -4.41 -21.03 5.08
C ASP A 192 -4.84 -21.32 6.52
N LEU A 193 -3.96 -21.12 7.51
CA LEU A 193 -4.29 -21.33 8.93
C LEU A 193 -5.33 -20.33 9.47
N ARG A 194 -5.31 -19.09 9.00
CA ARG A 194 -6.23 -18.04 9.49
C ARG A 194 -7.64 -18.18 8.92
N PHE A 195 -7.74 -18.65 7.69
CA PHE A 195 -8.98 -18.77 6.93
C PHE A 195 -9.33 -20.24 6.61
N GLU A 196 -8.75 -21.17 7.37
CA GLU A 196 -9.18 -22.56 7.46
C GLU A 196 -10.62 -22.57 7.99
N ASP A 197 -11.52 -23.14 7.20
CA ASP A 197 -13.00 -23.11 7.29
C ASP A 197 -13.70 -21.75 7.13
#